data_AF-A0A8J5RDM4-F1
#
_entry.id   AF-A0A8J5RDM4-F1
#
_cell.length_a   1.000
_cell.length_b   1.000
_cell.length_c   1.000
_cell.angle_alpha   90.00
_cell.angle_beta   90.00
_cell.angle_gamma   90.00
#
_symmetry.space_group_name_H-M   'P 1'
#
loop_
_entity.id
_entity.type
_entity.pdbx_description
1 polymer ?
#
loop_
_entity_poly.entity_id
_entity_poly.type
_entity_poly.pdbx_seq_one_letter_code
_entity_poly.pdbx_strand_id
1 'polypeptide(L)'
;MAAAAQEEDEEALLTRAQAIITRVIQREDKPNPRLIHTLATLCEANEARYMQECADDPSYNNINIRNYHTIGKLANLLRENDDFYELVFCKLLSDNTYSAAVRSAAARLLLSCYSAWMPQYPHAFEDATVENIKNWVTEDAGASNEFEWKHLGKDNKPTDADMLQTYAIGLLAMALW
;
A
#
# COMPACT_ATOMS: atom_id res chain seq x y z
N MET A 1 -2.95 -31.34 -6.88
CA MET A 1 -4.27 -30.91 -6.35
C MET A 1 -4.10 -29.46 -5.91
N ALA A 2 -4.34 -28.51 -6.81
CA ALA A 2 -4.29 -27.10 -6.48
C ALA A 2 -5.58 -26.72 -5.76
N ALA A 3 -5.48 -26.08 -4.60
CA ALA A 3 -6.63 -25.52 -3.92
C ALA A 3 -7.23 -24.45 -4.83
N ALA A 4 -8.44 -24.68 -5.34
CA ALA A 4 -9.26 -23.62 -5.91
C ALA A 4 -9.45 -22.60 -4.79
N ALA A 5 -8.83 -21.43 -4.92
CA ALA A 5 -9.16 -20.29 -4.10
C ALA A 5 -10.66 -20.06 -4.29
N GLN A 6 -11.45 -20.22 -3.22
CA GLN A 6 -12.84 -19.80 -3.25
C GLN A 6 -12.85 -18.36 -3.75
N GLU A 7 -13.55 -18.10 -4.86
CA GLU A 7 -13.98 -16.76 -5.19
C GLU A 7 -14.82 -16.28 -4.01
N GLU A 8 -14.19 -15.49 -3.14
CA GLU A 8 -14.91 -14.71 -2.16
C GLU A 8 -15.80 -13.76 -2.95
N ASP A 9 -17.09 -13.80 -2.63
CA ASP A 9 -18.07 -12.90 -3.20
C ASP A 9 -17.61 -11.43 -3.06
N GLU A 10 -17.73 -10.67 -4.14
CA GLU A 10 -17.21 -9.29 -4.20
C GLU A 10 -17.82 -8.41 -3.10
N GLU A 11 -19.12 -8.56 -2.86
CA GLU A 11 -19.84 -7.79 -1.84
C GLU A 11 -19.35 -8.13 -0.42
N ALA A 12 -19.13 -9.42 -0.14
CA ALA A 12 -18.53 -9.86 1.11
C ALA A 12 -17.10 -9.29 1.30
N LEU A 13 -16.31 -9.25 0.23
CA LEU A 13 -14.95 -8.68 0.26
C LEU A 13 -14.98 -7.18 0.54
N LEU A 14 -15.83 -6.42 -0.13
CA LEU A 14 -15.98 -4.97 0.08
C LEU A 14 -16.49 -4.66 1.49
N THR A 15 -17.43 -5.46 2.00
CA THR A 15 -17.92 -5.34 3.38
C THR A 15 -16.79 -5.58 4.39
N ARG A 16 -15.94 -6.58 4.15
CA ARG A 16 -14.76 -6.83 4.98
C ARG A 16 -13.75 -5.68 4.92
N ALA A 17 -13.49 -5.13 3.74
CA ALA A 17 -12.61 -3.98 3.58
C ALA A 17 -13.14 -2.77 4.37
N GLN A 18 -14.44 -2.48 4.25
CA GLN A 18 -15.10 -1.41 5.01
C GLN A 18 -14.97 -1.61 6.52
N ALA A 19 -15.17 -2.84 7.02
CA ALA A 19 -15.00 -3.14 8.43
C ALA A 19 -13.55 -2.93 8.91
N ILE A 20 -12.55 -3.18 8.06
CA ILE A 20 -11.14 -2.91 8.38
C ILE A 20 -10.88 -1.40 8.39
N ILE A 21 -11.37 -0.65 7.39
CA ILE A 21 -11.29 0.82 7.32
C ILE A 21 -11.82 1.45 8.61
N THR A 22 -13.03 1.08 9.03
CA THR A 22 -13.62 1.57 10.28
C THR A 22 -12.73 1.29 11.50
N ARG A 23 -12.11 0.11 11.57
CA ARG A 23 -11.20 -0.24 12.68
C ARG A 23 -9.89 0.53 12.65
N VAL A 24 -9.41 0.94 11.48
CA VAL A 24 -8.21 1.79 11.33
C VAL A 24 -8.52 3.19 11.86
N ILE A 25 -9.63 3.79 11.44
CA ILE A 25 -10.07 5.13 11.88
C ILE A 25 -10.29 5.17 13.40
N GLN A 26 -10.99 4.17 13.95
CA GLN A 26 -11.22 4.05 15.41
C GLN A 26 -9.94 3.95 16.25
N ARG A 27 -8.79 3.73 15.61
CA ARG A 27 -7.48 3.57 16.27
C ARG A 27 -6.48 4.63 15.81
N GLU A 28 -6.93 5.81 15.42
CA GLU A 28 -6.07 6.92 14.99
C GLU A 28 -4.93 7.24 15.98
N ASP A 29 -5.21 7.24 17.29
CA ASP A 29 -4.20 7.49 18.33
C ASP A 29 -3.13 6.40 18.45
N LYS A 30 -3.47 5.18 18.05
CA LYS A 30 -2.58 4.01 18.11
C LYS A 30 -2.81 3.11 16.89
N PRO A 31 -2.34 3.53 15.71
CA PRO A 31 -2.58 2.82 14.46
C PRO A 31 -2.04 1.39 14.55
N ASN A 32 -2.80 0.43 14.01
CA ASN A 32 -2.39 -0.96 13.95
C ASN A 32 -1.89 -1.29 12.53
N PRO A 33 -0.57 -1.42 12.30
CA PRO A 33 -0.02 -1.63 10.97
C PRO A 33 -0.54 -2.92 10.31
N ARG A 34 -0.92 -3.93 11.10
CA ARG A 34 -1.48 -5.18 10.57
C ARG A 34 -2.81 -4.98 9.83
N LEU A 35 -3.65 -4.05 10.29
CA LEU A 35 -4.92 -3.75 9.61
C LEU A 35 -4.65 -3.11 8.25
N ILE A 36 -3.71 -2.17 8.19
CA ILE A 36 -3.32 -1.48 6.96
C ILE A 36 -2.67 -2.47 5.98
N HIS A 37 -1.76 -3.33 6.45
CA HIS A 37 -1.21 -4.41 5.62
C HIS A 37 -2.26 -5.40 5.12
N THR A 38 -3.32 -5.63 5.90
CA THR A 38 -4.43 -6.49 5.44
C THR A 38 -5.13 -5.83 4.26
N LEU A 39 -5.43 -4.53 4.32
CA LEU A 39 -5.97 -3.79 3.18
C LEU A 39 -5.04 -3.83 1.96
N ALA A 40 -3.73 -3.63 2.18
CA ALA A 40 -2.74 -3.69 1.10
C ALA A 40 -2.75 -5.06 0.40
N THR A 41 -2.82 -6.13 1.19
CA THR A 41 -2.92 -7.51 0.68
C THR A 41 -4.21 -7.74 -0.12
N LEU A 42 -5.34 -7.14 0.29
CA LEU A 42 -6.58 -7.19 -0.49
C LEU A 42 -6.43 -6.47 -1.83
N CYS A 43 -5.82 -5.29 -1.85
CA CYS A 43 -5.56 -4.54 -3.08
C CYS A 43 -4.62 -5.31 -4.02
N GLU A 44 -3.48 -5.77 -3.54
CA GLU A 44 -2.51 -6.55 -4.33
C GLU A 44 -3.12 -7.82 -4.93
N ALA A 45 -3.91 -8.56 -4.14
CA ALA A 45 -4.54 -9.79 -4.62
C ALA A 45 -5.59 -9.52 -5.71
N ASN A 46 -6.31 -8.41 -5.65
CA ASN A 46 -7.30 -8.05 -6.67
C ASN A 46 -6.65 -7.37 -7.89
N GLU A 47 -5.54 -6.65 -7.69
CA GLU A 47 -4.74 -6.13 -8.80
C GLU A 47 -4.14 -7.26 -9.63
N ALA A 48 -3.59 -8.30 -8.98
CA ALA A 48 -3.06 -9.47 -9.67
C ALA A 48 -4.14 -10.22 -10.47
N ARG A 49 -5.37 -10.35 -9.93
CA ARG A 49 -6.50 -10.94 -10.64
C ARG A 49 -6.90 -10.11 -11.87
N TYR A 50 -7.03 -8.80 -11.70
CA TYR A 50 -7.35 -7.90 -12.81
C TYR A 50 -6.29 -7.97 -13.91
N MET A 51 -5.00 -7.96 -13.57
CA MET A 51 -3.93 -8.11 -14.56
C MET A 51 -4.00 -9.45 -15.31
N GLN A 52 -4.36 -10.53 -14.62
CA GLN A 52 -4.56 -11.84 -15.25
C GLN A 52 -5.77 -11.82 -16.20
N GLU A 53 -6.90 -11.24 -15.79
CA GLU A 53 -8.09 -11.07 -16.64
C GLU A 53 -7.78 -10.25 -17.91
N CYS A 54 -7.03 -9.15 -17.78
CA CYS A 54 -6.58 -8.37 -18.93
C CYS A 54 -5.61 -9.13 -19.86
N ALA A 55 -4.80 -10.04 -19.30
CA ALA A 55 -3.90 -10.88 -20.09
C ALA A 55 -4.67 -11.97 -20.86
N ASP A 56 -5.71 -12.54 -20.24
CA ASP A 56 -6.52 -13.59 -20.82
C ASP A 56 -7.50 -13.05 -21.89
N ASP A 57 -8.00 -11.83 -21.70
CA ASP A 57 -8.84 -11.13 -22.68
C ASP A 57 -8.46 -9.63 -22.78
N PRO A 58 -7.78 -9.23 -23.88
CA PRO A 58 -7.32 -7.86 -24.09
C PRO A 58 -8.44 -6.81 -24.13
N SER A 59 -9.71 -7.20 -24.28
CA SER A 59 -10.84 -6.28 -24.24
C SER A 59 -11.05 -5.63 -22.87
N TYR A 60 -10.53 -6.25 -21.79
CA TYR A 60 -10.54 -5.70 -20.43
C TYR A 60 -9.47 -4.64 -20.19
N ASN A 61 -8.52 -4.41 -21.11
CA ASN A 61 -7.47 -3.41 -20.96
C ASN A 61 -7.96 -1.95 -21.19
N ASN A 62 -9.25 -1.69 -21.07
CA ASN A 62 -9.81 -0.35 -21.18
C ASN A 62 -9.86 0.31 -19.80
N ILE A 63 -9.19 1.47 -19.70
CA ILE A 63 -9.06 2.28 -18.49
C ILE A 63 -10.42 2.59 -17.82
N ASN A 64 -11.49 2.76 -18.60
CA ASN A 64 -12.83 3.06 -18.06
C ASN A 64 -13.50 1.85 -17.40
N ILE A 65 -13.04 0.63 -17.70
CA ILE A 65 -13.64 -0.61 -17.18
C ILE A 65 -13.08 -0.94 -15.79
N ARG A 66 -11.87 -0.46 -15.47
CA ARG A 66 -11.17 -0.76 -14.21
C ARG A 66 -11.99 -0.46 -12.94
N ASN A 67 -12.80 0.60 -12.96
CA ASN A 67 -13.70 0.96 -11.84
C ASN A 67 -14.81 -0.08 -11.57
N TYR A 68 -15.14 -0.92 -12.55
CA TYR A 68 -16.14 -1.98 -12.39
C TYR A 68 -15.55 -3.27 -11.82
N HIS A 69 -14.22 -3.45 -11.85
CA HIS A 69 -13.55 -4.56 -11.20
C HIS A 69 -13.33 -4.28 -9.71
N THR A 70 -13.18 -5.35 -8.94
CA THR A 70 -13.00 -5.31 -7.48
C THR A 70 -11.88 -4.37 -7.04
N ILE A 71 -10.75 -4.34 -7.77
CA ILE A 71 -9.63 -3.46 -7.42
C ILE A 71 -9.99 -1.97 -7.56
N GLY A 72 -10.74 -1.58 -8.60
CA GLY A 72 -11.23 -0.22 -8.75
C GLY A 72 -12.21 0.17 -7.65
N LYS A 73 -13.13 -0.74 -7.30
CA LYS A 73 -14.08 -0.54 -6.18
C LYS A 73 -13.37 -0.39 -4.84
N LEU A 74 -12.37 -1.24 -4.55
CA LEU A 74 -11.52 -1.13 -3.36
C LEU A 74 -10.77 0.19 -3.31
N ALA A 75 -10.13 0.57 -4.42
CA ALA A 75 -9.36 1.81 -4.50
C ALA A 75 -10.27 3.03 -4.27
N ASN A 76 -11.46 3.06 -4.87
CA ASN A 76 -12.45 4.11 -4.63
C ASN A 76 -12.93 4.11 -3.17
N LEU A 77 -13.17 2.95 -2.56
CA LEU A 77 -13.56 2.85 -1.15
C LEU A 77 -12.53 3.50 -0.20
N LEU A 78 -11.24 3.28 -0.47
CA LEU A 78 -10.15 3.89 0.30
C LEU A 78 -10.02 5.40 0.03
N ARG A 79 -10.32 5.84 -1.19
CA ARG A 79 -10.19 7.23 -1.63
C ARG A 79 -11.35 8.12 -1.17
N GLU A 80 -12.57 7.61 -1.23
CA GLU A 80 -13.80 8.36 -0.94
C GLU A 80 -14.11 8.44 0.56
N ASN A 81 -13.36 7.71 1.40
CA ASN A 81 -13.45 7.83 2.84
C ASN A 81 -12.45 8.89 3.34
N ASP A 82 -12.92 10.14 3.47
CA ASP A 82 -12.08 11.29 3.84
C ASP A 82 -11.26 11.05 5.11
N ASP A 83 -11.88 10.52 6.17
CA ASP A 83 -11.20 10.26 7.46
C ASP A 83 -10.06 9.24 7.31
N PHE A 84 -10.30 8.15 6.56
CA PHE A 84 -9.28 7.15 6.30
C PHE A 84 -8.18 7.68 5.39
N TYR A 85 -8.55 8.40 4.34
CA TYR A 85 -7.61 8.97 3.39
C TYR A 85 -6.66 9.93 4.08
N GLU A 86 -7.20 10.88 4.83
CA GLU A 86 -6.43 11.88 5.57
C GLU A 86 -5.52 11.20 6.61
N LEU A 87 -6.04 10.23 7.35
CA LEU A 87 -5.23 9.49 8.30
C LEU A 87 -4.09 8.74 7.59
N VAL A 88 -4.38 7.87 6.64
CA VAL A 88 -3.43 6.89 6.13
C VAL A 88 -2.51 7.44 5.05
N PHE A 89 -3.03 8.25 4.13
CA PHE A 89 -2.28 8.74 2.98
C PHE A 89 -1.72 10.15 3.17
N CYS A 90 -2.23 10.92 4.13
CA CYS A 90 -1.62 12.21 4.51
C CYS A 90 -0.82 12.06 5.81
N LYS A 91 -1.50 11.88 6.94
CA LYS A 91 -0.91 11.97 8.29
C LYS A 91 0.15 10.91 8.56
N LEU A 92 -0.13 9.64 8.29
CA LEU A 92 0.83 8.55 8.52
C LEU A 92 2.07 8.63 7.62
N LEU A 93 2.01 9.34 6.50
CA LEU A 93 3.15 9.50 5.58
C LEU A 93 3.93 10.80 5.81
N SER A 94 3.32 11.84 6.40
CA SER A 94 3.97 13.12 6.68
C SER A 94 4.56 13.20 8.10
N ASP A 95 4.06 12.43 9.07
CA ASP A 95 4.51 12.47 10.45
C ASP A 95 5.52 11.35 10.79
N ASN A 96 6.79 11.73 10.96
CA ASN A 96 7.88 10.81 11.31
C ASN A 96 7.84 10.31 12.77
N THR A 97 6.94 10.82 13.62
CA THR A 97 6.77 10.31 14.99
C THR A 97 6.13 8.92 15.01
N TYR A 98 5.42 8.53 13.94
CA TYR A 98 4.91 7.18 13.79
C TYR A 98 6.04 6.16 13.56
N SER A 99 5.86 4.96 14.11
CA SER A 99 6.82 3.86 13.93
C SER A 99 7.02 3.48 12.45
N ALA A 100 8.20 2.96 12.10
CA ALA A 100 8.49 2.47 10.76
C ALA A 100 7.46 1.42 10.28
N ALA A 101 6.93 0.58 11.18
CA ALA A 101 5.88 -0.40 10.87
C ALA A 101 4.58 0.24 10.36
N VAL A 102 4.18 1.37 10.95
CA VAL A 102 2.96 2.10 10.57
C VAL A 102 3.18 2.81 9.24
N ARG A 103 4.32 3.51 9.09
CA ARG A 103 4.69 4.20 7.86
C ARG A 103 4.85 3.23 6.69
N SER A 104 5.49 2.08 6.91
CA SER A 104 5.66 1.06 5.86
C SER A 104 4.34 0.45 5.43
N ALA A 105 3.41 0.22 6.36
CA ALA A 105 2.09 -0.29 6.03
C ALA A 105 1.28 0.72 5.19
N ALA A 106 1.32 2.00 5.54
CA ALA A 106 0.68 3.07 4.77
C ALA A 106 1.29 3.22 3.37
N ALA A 107 2.62 3.24 3.28
CA ALA A 107 3.35 3.33 2.01
C ALA A 107 3.04 2.14 1.09
N ARG A 108 3.03 0.92 1.64
CA ARG A 108 2.63 -0.28 0.91
C ARG A 108 1.21 -0.15 0.38
N LEU A 109 0.25 0.19 1.24
CA LEU A 109 -1.15 0.31 0.84
C LEU A 109 -1.32 1.30 -0.32
N LEU A 110 -0.66 2.45 -0.25
CA LEU A 110 -0.72 3.44 -1.32
C LEU A 110 -0.21 2.88 -2.64
N LEU A 111 0.96 2.22 -2.64
CA LEU A 111 1.49 1.54 -3.83
C LEU A 111 0.54 0.46 -4.36
N SER A 112 -0.16 -0.25 -3.47
CA SER A 112 -1.06 -1.33 -3.84
C SER A 112 -2.34 -0.87 -4.55
N CYS A 113 -2.80 0.37 -4.33
CA CYS A 113 -4.08 0.85 -4.88
C CYS A 113 -3.95 2.06 -5.81
N TYR A 114 -2.79 2.74 -5.85
CA TYR A 114 -2.61 3.97 -6.62
C TYR A 114 -2.91 3.82 -8.12
N SER A 115 -2.45 2.73 -8.75
CA SER A 115 -2.67 2.46 -10.18
C SER A 115 -4.15 2.27 -10.55
N ALA A 116 -5.01 2.00 -9.55
CA ALA A 116 -6.43 1.80 -9.73
C ALA A 116 -7.26 3.07 -9.51
N TRP A 117 -6.68 4.17 -9.03
CA TRP A 117 -7.37 5.45 -8.93
C TRP A 117 -7.52 6.13 -10.29
N MET A 118 -8.74 6.57 -10.59
CA MET A 118 -9.07 7.30 -11.81
C MET A 118 -9.84 8.58 -11.49
N PRO A 119 -9.41 9.76 -12.00
CA PRO A 119 -8.11 10.01 -12.65
C PRO A 119 -6.94 9.80 -11.67
N GLN A 120 -5.79 9.37 -12.21
CA GLN A 120 -4.53 9.33 -11.46
C GLN A 120 -4.16 10.76 -11.08
N TYR A 121 -3.94 11.03 -9.80
CA TYR A 121 -3.76 12.38 -9.30
C TYR A 121 -2.28 12.79 -9.43
N PRO A 122 -1.93 13.78 -10.28
CA PRO A 122 -0.53 14.19 -10.48
C PRO A 122 0.10 14.91 -9.26
N HIS A 123 -0.67 15.09 -8.18
CA HIS A 123 -0.26 15.80 -6.96
C HIS A 123 -0.54 14.96 -5.70
N ALA A 124 -0.27 13.64 -5.76
CA ALA A 124 -0.60 12.73 -4.67
C ALA A 124 0.16 13.01 -3.36
N PHE A 125 1.27 13.76 -3.41
CA PHE A 125 2.12 14.01 -2.26
C PHE A 125 2.33 15.50 -2.04
N GLU A 126 2.17 15.94 -0.80
CA GLU A 126 2.61 17.24 -0.33
C GLU A 126 4.15 17.28 -0.23
N ASP A 127 4.74 18.48 -0.32
CA ASP A 127 6.20 18.67 -0.29
C ASP A 127 6.86 18.04 0.94
N ALA A 128 6.23 18.16 2.11
CA ALA A 128 6.72 17.56 3.36
C ALA A 128 6.75 16.02 3.29
N THR A 129 5.75 15.41 2.66
CA THR A 129 5.70 13.96 2.43
C THR A 129 6.78 13.53 1.45
N VAL A 130 7.02 14.30 0.39
CA VAL A 130 8.11 14.03 -0.57
C VAL A 130 9.49 14.12 0.08
N GLU A 131 9.70 15.11 0.97
CA GLU A 131 10.94 15.24 1.73
C GLU A 131 11.16 14.04 2.66
N ASN A 132 10.13 13.60 3.38
CA ASN A 132 10.19 12.39 4.19
C ASN A 132 10.51 11.15 3.36
N ILE A 133 9.84 10.96 2.22
CA ILE A 133 10.10 9.83 1.32
C ILE A 133 11.57 9.83 0.88
N LYS A 134 12.13 10.99 0.50
CA LYS A 134 13.57 11.11 0.16
C LYS A 134 14.45 10.69 1.34
N ASN A 135 14.15 11.17 2.54
CA ASN A 135 14.89 10.82 3.74
C ASN A 135 14.86 9.30 3.97
N TRP A 136 13.69 8.66 3.91
CA TRP A 136 13.56 7.20 4.10
C TRP A 136 14.28 6.37 3.03
N VAL A 137 14.44 6.89 1.81
CA VAL A 137 15.25 6.24 0.76
C VAL A 137 16.74 6.31 1.11
N THR A 138 17.20 7.45 1.63
CA THR A 138 18.62 7.72 1.90
C THR A 138 19.09 7.31 3.29
N GLU A 139 18.17 7.12 4.24
CA GLU A 139 18.47 6.62 5.58
C GLU A 139 19.02 5.20 5.45
N ASP A 140 20.29 5.03 5.82
CA ASP A 140 20.91 3.72 5.91
C ASP A 140 20.13 2.92 6.97
N ALA A 141 19.41 1.88 6.56
CA ALA A 141 18.67 0.99 7.47
C ALA A 141 19.59 0.31 8.51
N GLY A 142 20.91 0.50 8.40
CA GLY A 142 21.85 0.36 9.48
C GLY A 142 23.10 1.20 9.27
N ALA A 143 23.19 2.37 9.90
CA ALA A 143 24.47 2.95 10.28
C ALA A 143 25.07 2.13 11.45
N SER A 144 25.36 0.85 11.18
CA SER A 144 26.28 0.03 11.93
C SER A 144 27.39 -0.36 10.97
N ASN A 145 28.43 0.48 10.97
CA ASN A 145 29.79 0.30 10.43
C ASN A 145 30.06 -0.93 9.53
N GLU A 146 30.60 -0.62 8.35
CA GLU A 146 31.59 -1.41 7.61
C GLU A 146 31.38 -2.94 7.51
N PHE A 147 31.07 -3.40 6.28
CA PHE A 147 31.65 -4.62 5.73
C PHE A 147 31.29 -5.96 6.43
N GLU A 148 30.02 -6.21 6.75
CA GLU A 148 29.57 -7.56 7.14
C GLU A 148 28.58 -8.19 6.15
N TRP A 149 29.07 -8.44 4.93
CA TRP A 149 28.50 -9.49 4.05
C TRP A 149 28.69 -10.93 4.61
N LYS A 150 29.14 -11.07 5.87
CA LYS A 150 29.50 -12.34 6.52
C LYS A 150 28.41 -12.96 7.40
N HIS A 151 27.24 -12.33 7.54
CA HIS A 151 26.10 -12.89 8.28
C HIS A 151 24.88 -13.22 7.39
N LEU A 152 25.11 -13.59 6.13
CA LEU A 152 24.12 -14.24 5.25
C LEU A 152 23.80 -15.70 5.69
N GLY A 153 23.55 -15.91 6.99
CA GLY A 153 23.36 -17.22 7.58
C GLY A 153 22.22 -17.23 8.59
N LYS A 154 21.04 -17.62 8.12
CA LYS A 154 19.83 -18.03 8.88
C LYS A 154 19.18 -16.91 9.72
N ASP A 155 17.99 -16.49 9.28
CA ASP A 155 17.01 -15.65 10.01
C ASP A 155 17.04 -14.12 9.82
N ASN A 156 17.57 -13.59 8.71
CA ASN A 156 17.33 -12.19 8.34
C ASN A 156 15.94 -11.99 7.72
N LYS A 157 14.92 -11.88 8.57
CA LYS A 157 13.62 -11.31 8.16
C LYS A 157 13.80 -9.81 7.94
N PRO A 158 13.32 -9.24 6.82
CA PRO A 158 13.38 -7.80 6.61
C PRO A 158 12.67 -7.08 7.75
N THR A 159 13.32 -6.05 8.29
CA THR A 159 12.76 -5.20 9.35
C THR A 159 11.72 -4.25 8.77
N ASP A 160 10.94 -3.61 9.64
CA ASP A 160 9.98 -2.59 9.21
C ASP A 160 10.66 -1.39 8.52
N ALA A 161 11.92 -1.10 8.87
CA ALA A 161 12.73 -0.07 8.22
C ALA A 161 13.17 -0.49 6.81
N ASP A 162 13.60 -1.75 6.63
CA ASP A 162 13.94 -2.29 5.30
C ASP A 162 12.72 -2.27 4.37
N MET A 163 11.55 -2.62 4.92
CA MET A 163 10.27 -2.53 4.20
C MET A 163 9.92 -1.08 3.84
N LEU A 164 10.03 -0.16 4.80
CA LEU A 164 9.76 1.26 4.58
C LEU A 164 10.66 1.82 3.48
N GLN A 165 11.97 1.53 3.50
CA GLN A 165 12.90 1.97 2.47
C GLN A 165 12.49 1.43 1.09
N THR A 166 12.15 0.15 1.00
CA THR A 166 11.68 -0.48 -0.25
C THR A 166 10.44 0.21 -0.80
N TYR A 167 9.43 0.47 0.05
CA TYR A 167 8.22 1.17 -0.38
C TYR A 167 8.49 2.65 -0.70
N ALA A 168 9.36 3.32 0.05
CA ALA A 168 9.75 4.71 -0.20
C ALA A 168 10.39 4.88 -1.59
N ILE A 169 11.20 3.92 -2.05
CA ILE A 169 11.73 3.91 -3.42
C ILE A 169 10.59 3.90 -4.44
N GLY A 170 9.57 3.06 -4.22
CA GLY A 170 8.37 3.02 -5.07
C GLY A 170 7.58 4.33 -5.04
N LEU A 171 7.37 4.91 -3.85
CA LEU A 171 6.67 6.20 -3.70
C LEU A 171 7.43 7.34 -4.40
N LEU A 172 8.76 7.37 -4.27
CA LEU A 172 9.60 8.37 -4.93
C LEU A 172 9.53 8.24 -6.45
N ALA A 173 9.52 7.02 -6.98
CA ALA A 173 9.36 6.79 -8.41
C ALA A 173 8.01 7.32 -8.93
N MET A 174 6.93 7.16 -8.15
CA MET A 174 5.61 7.73 -8.49
C MET A 174 5.60 9.26 -8.40
N ALA A 175 6.29 9.86 -7.43
CA ALA A 175 6.34 11.31 -7.24
C ALA A 175 7.16 12.05 -8.32
N LEU A 176 8.02 11.34 -9.06
CA LEU A 176 8.86 11.89 -10.12
C LEU A 176 8.30 11.66 -11.54
N TRP A 177 7.19 10.93 -11.65
CA TRP A 177 6.52 10.60 -12.92
C TRP A 177 5.55 11.70 -13.34
#